data_AF-A0A367YF10-F1
#
_entry.id   AF-A0A367YF10-F1
#
_cell.length_a   1.000
_cell.length_b   1.000
_cell.length_c   1.000
_cell.angle_alpha   90.00
_cell.angle_beta   90.00
_cell.angle_gamma   90.00
#
_symmetry.space_group_name_H-M   'P 1'
#
loop_
_entity.id
_entity.type
_entity.pdbx_description
1 polymer ?
#
loop_
_entity_poly.entity_id
_entity_poly.type
_entity_poly.pdbx_seq_one_letter_code
_entity_poly.pdbx_strand_id
1 'polypeptide(L)'
;MSTNPFSKRRKIVHDNDTIHRELLDFDFDKVCLVTLDSTNVYCCLVCGKYFQGRSKSSPAYNHAITLNHHKYLNLTSEKFYNLPEDVEVPKTHELQDIIEYLNPRYTRRDIELLPRISFDLNSEKYLVGYVGLNNIKHNDYANVVVQALAHVTPIRDHYLLLPNDDSLSGKFGQLVRKLWSPHLFKSHISPQGFIAAVSEESKRNSPRRRETPRRFCCGC
;
A
#
# COMPACT_ATOMS: atom_id res chain seq x y z
N MET A 1 -8.02 29.47 11.26
CA MET A 1 -8.01 28.19 10.52
C MET A 1 -8.36 27.10 11.53
N SER A 2 -9.61 26.63 11.51
CA SER A 2 -10.06 25.58 12.43
C SER A 2 -9.23 24.32 12.20
N THR A 3 -8.58 23.83 13.25
CA THR A 3 -7.93 22.52 13.24
C THR A 3 -9.01 21.48 12.97
N ASN A 4 -8.93 20.81 11.82
CA ASN A 4 -9.84 19.71 11.49
C ASN A 4 -9.79 18.67 12.64
N PRO A 5 -10.92 18.35 13.30
CA PRO A 5 -10.93 17.43 14.44
C PRO A 5 -10.47 16.00 14.09
N PHE A 6 -10.36 15.68 12.79
CA PHE A 6 -9.83 14.41 12.27
C PHE A 6 -8.32 14.41 12.03
N SER A 7 -7.65 15.57 12.07
CA SER A 7 -6.18 15.67 11.94
C SER A 7 -5.52 15.44 13.30
N LYS A 8 -5.61 14.22 13.82
CA LYS A 8 -4.87 13.82 15.03
C LYS A 8 -3.54 13.18 14.63
N ARG A 9 -2.45 13.58 15.29
CA ARG A 9 -1.18 12.84 15.22
C ARG A 9 -1.45 11.42 15.70
N ARG A 10 -1.00 10.42 14.93
CA ARG A 10 -1.10 9.03 15.34
C ARG A 10 -0.26 8.82 16.59
N LYS A 11 -0.88 8.34 17.67
CA LYS A 11 -0.14 7.81 18.83
C LYS A 11 0.27 6.39 18.48
N ILE A 12 1.52 6.22 18.05
CA ILE A 12 2.10 4.90 17.88
C ILE A 12 2.46 4.39 19.28
N VAL A 13 1.78 3.35 19.73
CA VAL A 13 2.15 2.66 20.97
C VAL A 13 3.30 1.73 20.59
N HIS A 14 4.50 2.03 21.10
CA HIS A 14 5.61 1.08 21.06
C HIS A 14 5.32 0.03 22.13
N ASP A 15 4.81 -1.12 21.73
CA ASP A 15 4.84 -2.29 22.59
C ASP A 15 6.28 -2.81 22.65
N ASN A 16 6.70 -3.30 23.80
CA ASN A 16 8.10 -3.61 24.09
C ASN A 16 8.67 -4.79 23.27
N ASP A 17 7.87 -5.38 22.37
CA ASP A 17 8.32 -6.35 21.38
C ASP A 17 7.54 -6.24 20.04
N THR A 18 8.31 -6.11 18.95
CA THR A 18 8.09 -6.79 17.65
C THR A 18 7.17 -6.23 16.55
N ILE A 19 6.87 -4.92 16.45
CA ILE A 19 6.34 -4.35 15.19
C ILE A 19 7.06 -3.04 14.82
N HIS A 20 7.68 -3.02 13.63
CA HIS A 20 8.44 -1.90 13.07
C HIS A 20 7.71 -1.32 11.85
N ARG A 21 6.83 -0.33 12.08
CA ARG A 21 5.99 0.29 11.04
C ARG A 21 6.80 1.01 9.98
N GLU A 22 7.93 1.59 10.37
CA GLU A 22 8.89 2.28 9.52
C GLU A 22 9.50 1.36 8.44
N LEU A 23 9.52 0.05 8.69
CA LEU A 23 10.03 -0.96 7.75
C LEU A 23 8.94 -1.52 6.83
N LEU A 24 7.66 -1.23 7.09
CA LEU A 24 6.55 -1.75 6.30
C LEU A 24 6.40 -0.95 5.01
N ASP A 25 6.37 -1.65 3.88
CA ASP A 25 6.20 -1.04 2.57
C ASP A 25 5.34 -1.93 1.66
N PHE A 26 4.05 -1.64 1.62
CA PHE A 26 3.05 -2.44 0.93
C PHE A 26 2.85 -2.06 -0.54
N ASP A 27 3.75 -1.26 -1.12
CA ASP A 27 3.67 -0.88 -2.52
C ASP A 27 4.29 -1.92 -3.47
N PHE A 28 5.08 -2.85 -2.94
CA PHE A 28 5.72 -3.92 -3.72
C PHE A 28 4.79 -5.11 -3.96
N ASP A 29 5.14 -5.90 -4.97
CA ASP A 29 4.41 -7.12 -5.29
C ASP A 29 4.38 -8.07 -4.09
N LYS A 30 3.20 -8.64 -3.84
CA LYS A 30 2.93 -9.52 -2.70
C LYS A 30 3.47 -10.93 -3.00
N VAL A 31 4.79 -11.03 -3.09
CA VAL A 31 5.52 -12.24 -3.49
C VAL A 31 6.48 -12.66 -2.39
N CYS A 32 6.58 -13.96 -2.15
CA CYS A 32 7.53 -14.53 -1.19
C CYS A 32 8.98 -14.34 -1.64
N LEU A 33 9.85 -13.84 -0.75
CA LEU A 33 11.27 -13.63 -1.05
C LEU A 33 12.07 -14.93 -1.25
N VAL A 34 11.54 -16.07 -0.81
CA VAL A 34 12.22 -17.37 -0.90
C VAL A 34 11.72 -18.16 -2.12
N THR A 35 10.40 -18.29 -2.26
CA THR A 35 9.79 -19.15 -3.28
C THR A 35 9.37 -18.40 -4.54
N LEU A 36 9.36 -17.05 -4.51
CA LEU A 36 8.85 -16.19 -5.58
C LEU A 36 7.37 -16.42 -5.94
N ASP A 37 6.63 -17.09 -5.04
CA ASP A 37 5.21 -17.39 -5.18
C ASP A 37 4.37 -16.28 -4.51
N SER A 38 3.21 -15.96 -5.10
CA SER A 38 2.25 -14.95 -4.64
C SER A 38 1.09 -15.51 -3.82
N THR A 39 1.00 -16.83 -3.66
CA THR A 39 -0.04 -17.51 -2.89
C THR A 39 0.27 -17.49 -1.40
N ASN A 40 -0.73 -17.16 -0.58
CA ASN A 40 -0.65 -17.18 0.89
C ASN A 40 0.62 -16.48 1.44
N VAL A 41 0.87 -15.25 0.99
CA VAL A 41 2.03 -14.46 1.41
C VAL A 41 1.73 -13.67 2.69
N TYR A 42 2.69 -13.68 3.61
CA TYR A 42 2.68 -12.99 4.88
C TYR A 42 3.79 -11.96 4.94
N CYS A 43 3.48 -10.77 5.45
CA CYS A 43 4.48 -9.77 5.81
C CYS A 43 4.90 -9.97 7.26
N CYS A 44 6.22 -10.08 7.48
CA CYS A 44 6.81 -10.01 8.80
C CYS A 44 6.77 -8.56 9.31
N LEU A 45 6.00 -8.31 10.36
CA LEU A 45 5.80 -6.96 10.90
C LEU A 45 7.02 -6.43 11.66
N VAL A 46 8.02 -7.28 11.91
CA VAL A 46 9.30 -6.91 12.52
C VAL A 46 10.28 -6.36 11.49
N CYS A 47 10.32 -6.88 10.26
CA CYS A 47 11.34 -6.49 9.28
C CYS A 47 10.81 -6.11 7.90
N GLY A 48 9.49 -6.12 7.70
CA GLY A 48 8.83 -5.74 6.44
C GLY A 48 8.94 -6.74 5.29
N LYS A 49 9.63 -7.87 5.50
CA LYS A 49 9.88 -8.89 4.46
C LYS A 49 8.71 -9.84 4.26
N TYR A 50 8.56 -10.35 3.04
CA TYR A 50 7.44 -11.20 2.63
C TYR A 50 7.84 -12.67 2.51
N PHE A 51 7.01 -13.55 3.09
CA PHE A 51 7.25 -14.99 3.14
C PHE A 51 5.95 -15.77 2.92
N GLN A 52 6.04 -16.90 2.24
CA GLN A 52 4.90 -17.77 1.97
C GLN A 52 4.56 -18.65 3.18
N GLY A 53 3.27 -18.88 3.38
CA GLY A 53 2.72 -19.94 4.22
C GLY A 53 2.84 -19.72 5.73
N ARG A 54 2.29 -20.67 6.49
CA ARG A 54 2.40 -20.76 7.96
C ARG A 54 2.72 -22.17 8.47
N SER A 55 2.77 -23.17 7.58
CA SER A 55 3.10 -24.54 7.95
C SER A 55 4.54 -24.63 8.48
N LYS A 56 4.86 -25.70 9.22
CA LYS A 56 6.20 -25.90 9.79
C LYS A 56 7.33 -25.94 8.76
N SER A 57 7.03 -26.23 7.49
CA SER A 57 7.98 -26.21 6.37
C SER A 57 8.00 -24.88 5.61
N SER A 58 7.11 -23.95 5.93
CA SER A 58 6.93 -22.72 5.16
C SER A 58 8.05 -21.72 5.42
N PRO A 59 8.40 -20.88 4.42
CA PRO A 59 9.34 -19.79 4.59
C PRO A 59 9.02 -18.86 5.77
N ALA A 60 7.75 -18.53 6.03
CA ALA A 60 7.40 -17.61 7.11
C ALA A 60 7.63 -18.25 8.50
N TYR A 61 7.26 -19.52 8.66
CA TYR A 61 7.52 -20.27 9.88
C TYR A 61 9.02 -20.38 10.17
N ASN A 62 9.81 -20.73 9.16
CA ASN A 62 11.27 -20.80 9.28
C ASN A 62 11.89 -19.44 9.61
N HIS A 63 11.39 -18.35 9.00
CA HIS A 63 11.83 -17.00 9.31
C HIS A 63 11.54 -16.63 10.76
N ALA A 64 10.36 -16.99 11.27
CA ALA A 64 9.94 -16.70 12.64
C ALA A 64 10.90 -17.29 13.67
N ILE A 65 11.27 -18.55 13.51
CA ILE A 65 12.20 -19.24 14.41
C ILE A 65 13.63 -18.71 14.23
N THR A 66 14.09 -18.59 13.00
CA THR A 66 15.50 -18.29 12.72
C THR A 66 15.89 -16.88 13.15
N LEU A 67 15.00 -15.91 12.97
CA LEU A 67 15.25 -14.51 13.33
C LEU A 67 14.51 -14.06 14.59
N ASN A 68 13.79 -14.95 15.26
CA ASN A 68 12.96 -14.62 16.42
C ASN A 68 11.94 -13.51 16.11
N HIS A 69 11.32 -13.58 14.92
CA HIS A 69 10.34 -12.61 14.43
C HIS A 69 8.94 -13.21 14.46
N HIS A 70 8.11 -12.82 15.43
CA HIS A 70 6.87 -13.55 15.70
C HIS A 70 5.60 -12.96 15.08
N LYS A 71 5.60 -11.69 14.66
CA LYS A 71 4.39 -10.98 14.21
C LYS A 71 4.25 -10.99 12.69
N TYR A 72 3.15 -11.53 12.18
CA TYR A 72 2.88 -11.62 10.74
C TYR A 72 1.50 -11.11 10.38
N LEU A 73 1.39 -10.57 9.16
CA LEU A 73 0.14 -10.16 8.52
C LEU A 73 -0.02 -10.92 7.21
N ASN A 74 -1.12 -11.66 7.04
CA ASN A 74 -1.49 -12.20 5.74
C ASN A 74 -1.90 -11.06 4.79
N LEU A 75 -1.20 -10.93 3.66
CA LEU A 75 -1.39 -9.80 2.74
C LEU A 75 -2.67 -9.88 1.89
N THR A 76 -3.37 -11.02 1.93
CA THR A 76 -4.63 -11.26 1.20
C THR A 76 -5.82 -11.22 2.14
N SER A 77 -5.80 -11.99 3.23
CA SER A 77 -6.92 -12.04 4.19
C SER A 77 -6.91 -10.92 5.21
N GLU A 78 -5.83 -10.12 5.26
CA GLU A 78 -5.64 -9.03 6.23
C GLU A 78 -5.72 -9.52 7.69
N LYS A 79 -5.35 -10.78 7.95
CA LYS A 79 -5.36 -11.40 9.28
C LYS A 79 -3.97 -11.43 9.89
N PHE A 80 -3.88 -11.17 11.19
CA PHE A 80 -2.64 -11.17 11.94
C PHE A 80 -2.39 -12.53 12.58
N TYR A 81 -1.14 -12.95 12.66
CA TYR A 81 -0.74 -14.23 13.24
C TYR A 81 0.55 -14.08 14.06
N ASN A 82 0.63 -14.82 15.16
CA ASN A 82 1.88 -15.13 15.82
C ASN A 82 2.42 -16.44 15.26
N LEU A 83 3.65 -16.43 14.74
CA LEU A 83 4.40 -17.63 14.36
C LEU A 83 5.62 -17.76 15.29
N PRO A 84 6.08 -18.98 15.62
CA PRO A 84 5.67 -20.28 15.09
C PRO A 84 4.39 -20.88 15.72
N GLU A 85 3.76 -20.22 16.70
CA GLU A 85 2.62 -20.77 17.46
C GLU A 85 1.35 -20.95 16.63
N ASP A 86 1.29 -20.32 15.47
CA ASP A 86 0.16 -20.33 14.53
C ASP A 86 -1.16 -19.83 15.13
N VAL A 87 -1.05 -18.83 16.01
CA VAL A 87 -2.20 -18.22 16.71
C VAL A 87 -2.64 -16.97 15.98
N GLU A 88 -3.92 -16.91 15.58
CA GLU A 88 -4.53 -15.70 15.01
C GLU A 88 -4.60 -14.60 16.07
N VAL A 89 -4.13 -13.41 15.74
CA VAL A 89 -4.20 -12.22 16.60
C VAL A 89 -5.42 -11.40 16.18
N PRO A 90 -6.34 -11.08 17.11
CA PRO A 90 -7.52 -10.29 16.78
C PRO A 90 -7.13 -8.89 16.31
N LYS A 91 -7.93 -8.33 15.40
CA LYS A 91 -7.74 -6.94 14.94
C LYS A 91 -8.09 -5.99 16.09
N THR A 92 -7.08 -5.35 16.65
CA THR A 92 -7.23 -4.31 17.67
C THR A 92 -7.07 -2.92 17.05
N HIS A 93 -7.46 -1.88 17.79
CA HIS A 93 -7.31 -0.49 17.34
C HIS A 93 -5.85 -0.14 17.03
N GLU A 94 -4.89 -0.76 17.75
CA GLU A 94 -3.45 -0.55 17.56
C GLU A 94 -2.91 -1.13 16.26
N LEU A 95 -3.57 -2.12 15.66
CA LEU A 95 -3.12 -2.77 14.40
C LEU A 95 -3.89 -2.28 13.18
N GLN A 96 -4.96 -1.51 13.39
CA GLN A 96 -5.85 -1.05 12.35
C GLN A 96 -5.13 -0.16 11.34
N ASP A 97 -4.16 0.64 11.79
CA ASP A 97 -3.37 1.53 10.93
C ASP A 97 -2.54 0.77 9.88
N ILE A 98 -2.06 -0.43 10.20
CA ILE A 98 -1.34 -1.30 9.26
C ILE A 98 -2.28 -1.78 8.14
N ILE A 99 -3.53 -2.11 8.47
CA ILE A 99 -4.54 -2.51 7.47
C ILE A 99 -4.91 -1.32 6.60
N GLU A 100 -5.12 -0.15 7.19
CA GLU A 100 -5.42 1.09 6.47
C GLU A 100 -4.27 1.53 5.56
N TYR A 101 -3.02 1.23 5.95
CA TYR A 101 -1.85 1.48 5.10
C TYR A 101 -1.71 0.43 3.98
N LEU A 102 -1.96 -0.86 4.28
CA LEU A 102 -1.93 -1.95 3.29
C LEU A 102 -3.00 -1.79 2.21
N ASN A 103 -4.23 -1.50 2.63
CA ASN A 103 -5.40 -1.48 1.76
C ASN A 103 -6.42 -0.42 2.23
N PRO A 104 -6.22 0.86 1.88
CA PRO A 104 -7.14 1.94 2.24
C PRO A 104 -8.54 1.69 1.66
N ARG A 105 -9.58 1.83 2.47
CA ARG A 105 -10.99 1.70 2.05
C ARG A 105 -11.76 2.96 2.43
N TYR A 106 -12.73 3.33 1.61
CA TYR A 106 -13.47 4.58 1.76
C TYR A 106 -14.97 4.34 1.79
N THR A 107 -15.64 5.11 2.63
CA THR A 107 -17.08 5.34 2.58
C THR A 107 -17.36 6.69 1.90
N ARG A 108 -18.62 6.95 1.53
CA ARG A 108 -19.01 8.25 0.99
C ARG A 108 -18.71 9.40 1.96
N ARG A 109 -18.87 9.16 3.26
CA ARG A 109 -18.53 10.14 4.31
C ARG A 109 -17.04 10.44 4.37
N ASP A 110 -16.18 9.45 4.13
CA ASP A 110 -14.73 9.68 4.09
C ASP A 110 -14.36 10.60 2.91
N ILE A 111 -15.01 10.41 1.76
CA ILE A 111 -14.78 11.20 0.55
C ILE A 111 -15.21 12.66 0.73
N GLU A 112 -16.31 12.92 1.43
CA GLU A 112 -16.79 14.28 1.75
C GLU A 112 -15.77 15.09 2.58
N LEU A 113 -14.87 14.40 3.30
CA LEU A 113 -13.83 15.02 4.12
C LEU A 113 -12.51 15.26 3.34
N LEU A 114 -12.46 14.94 2.03
CA LEU A 114 -11.26 15.10 1.20
C LEU A 114 -11.28 16.42 0.39
N PRO A 115 -10.13 17.09 0.20
CA PRO A 115 -8.83 16.78 0.81
C PRO A 115 -8.76 17.26 2.26
N ARG A 116 -7.95 16.58 3.08
CA ARG A 116 -7.65 16.99 4.47
C ARG A 116 -6.17 16.88 4.77
N ILE A 117 -5.75 17.57 5.83
CA ILE A 117 -4.40 17.43 6.36
C ILE A 117 -4.29 16.12 7.14
N SER A 118 -3.20 15.38 6.90
CA SER A 118 -2.79 14.25 7.72
C SER A 118 -1.29 14.29 8.02
N PHE A 119 -0.82 13.29 8.78
CA PHE A 119 0.56 13.16 9.21
C PHE A 119 1.07 11.74 9.01
N ASP A 120 2.28 11.60 8.52
CA ASP A 120 2.95 10.29 8.41
C ASP A 120 3.56 9.82 9.75
N LEU A 121 4.30 8.71 9.76
CA LEU A 121 4.91 8.19 11.00
C LEU A 121 5.96 9.14 11.58
N ASN A 122 6.61 9.96 10.75
CA ASN A 122 7.60 10.94 11.17
C ASN A 122 6.95 12.24 11.66
N SER A 123 5.62 12.28 11.76
CA SER A 123 4.84 13.50 12.03
C SER A 123 5.00 14.59 10.98
N GLU A 124 5.47 14.23 9.78
CA GLU A 124 5.51 15.16 8.65
C GLU A 124 4.09 15.40 8.12
N LYS A 125 3.76 16.67 7.92
CA LYS A 125 2.43 17.09 7.49
C LYS A 125 2.30 16.88 5.98
N TYR A 126 1.22 16.24 5.55
CA TYR A 126 0.88 16.14 4.13
C TYR A 126 -0.59 16.46 3.88
N LEU A 127 -0.89 16.93 2.67
CA LEU A 127 -2.26 17.11 2.19
C LEU A 127 -2.67 15.84 1.44
N VAL A 128 -3.74 15.20 1.91
CA VAL A 128 -4.22 13.94 1.31
C VAL A 128 -4.58 14.15 -0.15
N GLY A 129 -4.09 13.26 -1.04
CA GLY A 129 -4.17 13.39 -2.50
C GLY A 129 -2.94 14.07 -3.12
N TYR A 130 -2.29 14.97 -2.39
CA TYR A 130 -1.18 15.80 -2.89
C TYR A 130 0.17 15.32 -2.33
N VAL A 131 0.47 14.05 -2.56
CA VAL A 131 1.74 13.41 -2.18
C VAL A 131 2.53 12.97 -3.41
N GLY A 132 3.84 12.83 -3.26
CA GLY A 132 4.73 12.46 -4.36
C GLY A 132 4.54 11.00 -4.81
N LEU A 133 4.66 10.77 -6.13
CA LEU A 133 4.83 9.42 -6.67
C LEU A 133 6.31 9.18 -6.96
N ASN A 134 6.84 8.05 -6.49
CA ASN A 134 8.23 7.68 -6.72
C ASN A 134 8.51 7.51 -8.22
N ASN A 135 9.66 8.00 -8.66
CA ASN A 135 10.12 7.82 -10.03
C ASN A 135 10.88 6.49 -10.16
N ILE A 136 10.29 5.54 -10.86
CA ILE A 136 10.92 4.25 -11.14
C ILE A 136 11.62 4.42 -12.49
N LYS A 137 12.85 4.95 -12.43
CA LYS A 137 13.71 5.27 -13.58
C LYS A 137 13.17 6.39 -14.48
N HIS A 138 12.27 6.08 -15.41
CA HIS A 138 11.85 6.96 -16.51
C HIS A 138 10.32 6.99 -16.67
N ASN A 139 9.57 6.93 -15.57
CA ASN A 139 8.10 6.89 -15.59
C ASN A 139 7.44 8.20 -15.12
N ASP A 140 8.19 9.31 -15.16
CA ASP A 140 7.72 10.66 -14.80
C ASP A 140 6.45 11.06 -15.59
N TYR A 141 6.40 10.74 -16.88
CA TYR A 141 5.22 10.98 -17.72
C TYR A 141 3.97 10.25 -17.22
N ALA A 142 4.13 9.03 -16.70
CA ALA A 142 3.02 8.25 -16.17
C ALA A 142 2.54 8.82 -14.83
N ASN A 143 3.47 9.27 -13.98
CA ASN A 143 3.14 9.93 -12.72
C ASN A 143 2.30 11.20 -12.96
N VAL A 144 2.62 11.99 -14.00
CA VAL A 144 1.81 13.16 -14.38
C VAL A 144 0.38 12.77 -14.74
N VAL A 145 0.20 11.73 -15.56
CA VAL A 145 -1.14 11.27 -15.97
C VAL A 145 -1.92 10.71 -14.80
N VAL A 146 -1.30 9.87 -13.96
CA VAL A 146 -1.94 9.34 -12.74
C VAL A 146 -2.39 10.47 -11.83
N GLN A 147 -1.51 11.44 -11.56
CA GLN A 147 -1.86 12.60 -10.74
C GLN A 147 -3.01 13.40 -11.35
N ALA A 148 -2.97 13.68 -12.65
CA ALA A 148 -4.04 14.41 -13.34
C ALA A 148 -5.39 13.68 -13.24
N LEU A 149 -5.44 12.38 -13.56
CA LEU A 149 -6.66 11.58 -13.53
C LEU A 149 -7.21 11.40 -12.10
N ALA A 150 -6.33 11.15 -11.12
CA ALA A 150 -6.72 10.93 -9.74
C ALA A 150 -7.24 12.20 -9.04
N HIS A 151 -7.05 13.38 -9.64
CA HIS A 151 -7.58 14.65 -9.15
C HIS A 151 -8.85 15.11 -9.88
N VAL A 152 -9.33 14.37 -10.89
CA VAL A 152 -10.65 14.59 -11.48
C VAL A 152 -11.71 13.96 -10.57
N THR A 153 -12.50 14.78 -9.87
CA THR A 153 -13.41 14.33 -8.80
C THR A 153 -14.29 13.13 -9.16
N PRO A 154 -14.97 13.08 -10.33
CA PRO A 154 -15.78 11.91 -10.71
C PRO A 154 -14.95 10.62 -10.85
N ILE A 155 -13.73 10.72 -11.41
CA ILE A 155 -12.82 9.57 -11.57
C ILE A 155 -12.30 9.13 -10.21
N ARG A 156 -11.83 10.09 -9.41
CA ARG A 156 -11.38 9.85 -8.04
C ARG A 156 -12.43 9.10 -7.24
N ASP A 157 -13.64 9.65 -7.12
CA ASP A 157 -14.68 9.11 -6.25
C ASP A 157 -15.14 7.73 -6.71
N HIS A 158 -15.17 7.49 -8.03
CA HIS A 158 -15.42 6.17 -8.59
C HIS A 158 -14.38 5.14 -8.10
N TYR A 159 -13.09 5.44 -8.26
CA TYR A 159 -12.01 4.53 -7.87
C TYR A 159 -11.81 4.40 -6.36
N LEU A 160 -12.16 5.41 -5.55
CA LEU A 160 -12.13 5.28 -4.09
C LEU A 160 -13.18 4.30 -3.57
N LEU A 161 -14.32 4.18 -4.25
CA LEU A 161 -15.41 3.26 -3.90
C LEU A 161 -15.36 1.90 -4.61
N LEU A 162 -14.57 1.78 -5.68
CA LEU A 162 -14.45 0.55 -6.45
C LEU A 162 -13.74 -0.54 -5.62
N PRO A 163 -14.25 -1.79 -5.58
CA PRO A 163 -13.55 -2.89 -4.92
C PRO A 163 -12.19 -3.17 -5.58
N ASN A 164 -11.31 -3.87 -4.85
CA ASN A 164 -10.06 -4.34 -5.42
C ASN A 164 -10.34 -5.41 -6.50
N ASP A 165 -9.71 -5.24 -7.66
CA ASP A 165 -9.59 -6.27 -8.68
C ASP A 165 -8.14 -6.29 -9.21
N ASP A 166 -7.77 -7.34 -9.95
CA ASP A 166 -6.45 -7.51 -10.53
C ASP A 166 -6.32 -7.00 -11.98
N SER A 167 -7.39 -6.45 -12.55
CA SER A 167 -7.33 -5.80 -13.85
C SER A 167 -6.50 -4.52 -13.80
N LEU A 168 -6.12 -4.01 -14.97
CA LEU A 168 -5.46 -2.71 -15.09
C LEU A 168 -6.26 -1.59 -14.38
N SER A 169 -7.58 -1.61 -14.48
CA SER A 169 -8.48 -0.66 -13.81
C SER A 169 -8.41 -0.81 -12.29
N GLY A 170 -8.39 -2.04 -11.77
CA GLY A 170 -8.26 -2.28 -10.34
C GLY A 170 -6.90 -1.88 -9.78
N LYS A 171 -5.81 -2.11 -10.52
CA LYS A 171 -4.45 -1.63 -10.16
C LYS A 171 -4.39 -0.11 -10.13
N PHE A 172 -5.04 0.57 -11.07
CA PHE A 172 -5.20 2.02 -11.02
C PHE A 172 -6.01 2.45 -9.78
N GLY A 173 -7.12 1.78 -9.50
CA GLY A 173 -7.93 2.03 -8.30
C GLY A 173 -7.16 1.85 -6.99
N GLN A 174 -6.31 0.81 -6.90
CA GLN A 174 -5.43 0.59 -5.75
C GLN A 174 -4.45 1.76 -5.56
N LEU A 175 -3.86 2.24 -6.65
CA LEU A 175 -2.96 3.41 -6.61
C LEU A 175 -3.71 4.69 -6.19
N VAL A 176 -4.91 4.93 -6.74
CA VAL A 176 -5.76 6.08 -6.36
C VAL A 176 -6.14 6.03 -4.88
N ARG A 177 -6.54 4.86 -4.36
CA ARG A 177 -6.87 4.68 -2.94
C ARG A 177 -5.68 4.93 -2.03
N LYS A 178 -4.47 4.54 -2.43
CA LYS A 178 -3.24 4.89 -1.70
C LYS A 178 -2.94 6.38 -1.77
N LEU A 179 -3.04 7.00 -2.95
CA LEU A 179 -2.77 8.43 -3.17
C LEU A 179 -3.64 9.32 -2.28
N TRP A 180 -4.90 8.96 -2.12
CA TRP A 180 -5.86 9.67 -1.29
C TRP A 180 -5.94 9.14 0.15
N SER A 181 -4.94 8.37 0.61
CA SER A 181 -4.94 7.80 1.96
C SER A 181 -4.56 8.82 3.04
N PRO A 182 -5.40 9.00 4.08
CA PRO A 182 -5.01 9.74 5.28
C PRO A 182 -4.10 8.94 6.23
N HIS A 183 -3.75 7.69 5.91
CA HIS A 183 -3.05 6.78 6.82
C HIS A 183 -1.65 6.38 6.33
N LEU A 184 -1.01 7.20 5.48
CA LEU A 184 0.29 6.89 4.89
C LEU A 184 1.40 6.77 5.93
N PHE A 185 2.21 5.72 5.87
CA PHE A 185 3.38 5.63 6.75
C PHE A 185 4.53 6.53 6.29
N LYS A 186 4.61 6.79 4.99
CA LYS A 186 5.57 7.68 4.33
C LYS A 186 4.80 8.61 3.41
N SER A 187 5.15 9.90 3.37
CA SER A 187 4.48 10.91 2.52
C SER A 187 4.80 10.82 1.01
N HIS A 188 5.01 9.61 0.49
CA HIS A 188 5.22 9.29 -0.93
C HIS A 188 4.75 7.86 -1.22
N ILE A 189 4.42 7.56 -2.48
CA ILE A 189 3.87 6.26 -2.90
C ILE A 189 4.60 5.75 -4.14
N SER A 190 4.85 4.46 -4.22
CA SER A 190 5.39 3.84 -5.44
C SER A 190 4.27 3.44 -6.41
N PRO A 191 4.30 3.91 -7.68
CA PRO A 191 3.31 3.55 -8.70
C PRO A 191 3.61 2.20 -9.39
N GLN A 192 4.60 1.43 -8.92
CA GLN A 192 5.17 0.28 -9.63
C GLN A 192 4.15 -0.77 -10.06
N GLY A 193 3.23 -1.17 -9.17
CA GLY A 193 2.23 -2.19 -9.50
C GLY A 193 1.32 -1.79 -10.66
N PHE A 194 0.97 -0.50 -10.75
CA PHE A 194 0.19 0.01 -11.88
C PHE A 194 1.03 0.06 -13.17
N ILE A 195 2.28 0.54 -13.09
CA ILE A 195 3.17 0.61 -14.26
C ILE A 195 3.48 -0.78 -14.82
N ALA A 196 3.64 -1.79 -13.96
CA ALA A 196 3.79 -3.17 -14.37
C ALA A 196 2.56 -3.66 -15.13
N ALA A 197 1.36 -3.44 -14.59
CA ALA A 197 0.10 -3.81 -15.24
C ALA A 197 -0.10 -3.11 -16.61
N VAL A 198 0.22 -1.82 -16.72
CA VAL A 198 0.18 -1.10 -18.01
C VAL A 198 1.15 -1.74 -19.02
N SER A 199 2.34 -2.12 -18.57
CA SER A 199 3.35 -2.72 -19.45
C SER A 199 2.94 -4.09 -19.96
N GLU A 200 2.27 -4.88 -19.12
CA GLU A 200 1.73 -6.19 -19.47
C GLU A 200 0.58 -6.07 -20.48
N GLU A 201 -0.40 -5.21 -20.19
CA GLU A 201 -1.59 -5.03 -21.03
C GLU A 201 -1.27 -4.39 -22.40
N SER A 202 -0.38 -3.40 -22.41
CA SER A 202 -0.03 -2.68 -23.64
C SER A 202 0.79 -3.52 -24.63
N LYS A 203 1.22 -4.74 -24.26
CA LYS A 203 2.17 -5.60 -25.01
C LYS A 203 3.42 -4.86 -25.48
N ARG A 204 3.66 -3.67 -24.93
CA ARG A 204 4.67 -2.72 -25.38
C ARG A 204 5.90 -3.03 -24.56
N ASN A 205 6.92 -3.51 -25.27
CA ASN A 205 8.21 -3.85 -24.69
C ASN A 205 8.99 -2.57 -24.34
N SER A 206 8.46 -1.67 -23.49
CA SER A 206 9.17 -0.52 -22.90
C SER A 206 8.33 0.29 -21.89
N PRO A 207 8.33 -0.05 -20.58
CA PRO A 207 8.33 0.96 -19.52
C PRO A 207 9.67 1.73 -19.43
N ARG A 208 10.58 1.50 -20.38
CA ARG A 208 11.99 1.95 -20.33
C ARG A 208 12.30 3.15 -21.22
N ARG A 209 11.38 3.59 -22.09
CA ARG A 209 11.57 4.79 -22.91
C ARG A 209 10.68 5.90 -22.35
N ARG A 210 11.26 7.08 -22.11
CA ARG A 210 10.47 8.28 -21.78
C ARG A 210 9.46 8.53 -22.90
N GLU A 211 8.19 8.61 -22.56
CA GLU A 211 7.11 9.01 -23.45
C GLU A 211 6.51 10.35 -23.02
N THR A 212 5.58 10.89 -23.81
CA THR A 212 4.85 12.10 -23.42
C THR A 212 3.59 11.72 -22.63
N PRO A 213 3.14 12.54 -21.67
CA PRO A 213 1.90 12.30 -20.94
C PRO A 213 0.68 12.08 -21.86
N ARG A 214 0.61 12.84 -22.97
CA ARG A 214 -0.45 12.66 -23.99
C ARG A 214 -0.43 11.27 -24.63
N ARG A 215 0.75 10.75 -24.97
CA ARG A 215 0.87 9.44 -25.61
C ARG A 215 0.54 8.32 -24.63
N PHE A 216 0.95 8.45 -23.38
CA PHE A 216 0.59 7.50 -22.33
C PHE A 216 -0.93 7.49 -22.06
N CYS A 217 -1.58 8.64 -22.08
CA CYS A 217 -3.02 8.74 -21.80
C CYS A 217 -3.91 8.24 -22.95
N CYS A 218 -3.51 8.43 -24.22
CA CYS A 218 -4.38 8.17 -25.38
C CYS A 218 -3.85 7.11 -26.34
N GLY A 219 -2.66 6.55 -26.09
CA GLY A 219 -1.96 5.63 -26.99
C GLY A 219 -1.89 4.18 -26.49
N CYS A 220 -2.66 3.84 -25.46
CA CYS A 220 -2.97 2.46 -25.08
C CYS A 220 -4.11 1.94 -25.96
#